data_AF-A0A3N2KL94-F1
#
_entry.id   AF-A0A3N2KL94-F1
#
_cell.length_a   1.000
_cell.length_b   1.000
_cell.length_c   1.000
_cell.angle_alpha   90.00
_cell.angle_beta   90.00
_cell.angle_gamma   90.00
#
_symmetry.space_group_name_H-M   'P 1'
#
loop_
_entity.id
_entity.type
_entity.pdbx_description
1 polymer ?
#
loop_
_entity_poly.entity_id
_entity_poly.type
_entity_poly.pdbx_seq_one_letter_code
_entity_poly.pdbx_strand_id
1 'polypeptide(L)'
;MQNVEEMLTKSDANFSRCAYKEFTKCLQRFLYNIQIFMAIFKAIVRTKRKDGFYQVYIRCVHNRKPGYIKTDKLVTDKQLDRNGDIDDPFVNEYCARRILEFTQRLNRKEIGKWTVKQVVDFLAMEDEDLCFSDYARLHIDRMRDRGQVRNARNYELALQHLERYAGTTRVMFAQL
;
A
#
# COMPACT_ATOMS: atom_id res chain seq x y z
N MET A 1 -51.74 10.10 18.52
CA MET A 1 -50.71 9.52 19.41
C MET A 1 -49.48 8.96 18.67
N GLN A 2 -49.50 8.76 17.34
CA GLN A 2 -48.34 8.24 16.58
C GLN A 2 -47.17 9.22 16.36
N ASN A 3 -47.35 10.54 16.57
CA ASN A 3 -46.33 11.54 16.22
C ASN A 3 -45.25 11.79 17.29
N VAL A 4 -45.44 11.31 18.54
CA VAL A 4 -44.50 11.60 19.65
C VAL A 4 -43.43 10.51 19.80
N GLU A 5 -43.78 9.23 19.56
CA GLU A 5 -42.82 8.12 19.55
C GLU A 5 -41.82 8.20 18.37
N GLU A 6 -42.26 8.73 17.23
CA GLU A 6 -41.38 8.95 16.07
C GLU A 6 -40.36 10.09 16.29
N MET A 7 -40.66 11.07 17.14
CA MET A 7 -39.73 12.15 17.47
C MET A 7 -38.65 11.69 18.47
N LEU A 8 -39.02 10.86 19.45
CA LEU A 8 -38.08 10.35 20.46
C LEU A 8 -37.07 9.36 19.87
N THR A 9 -37.50 8.50 18.92
CA THR A 9 -36.59 7.58 18.23
C THR A 9 -35.60 8.29 17.29
N LYS A 10 -36.00 9.44 16.71
CA LYS A 10 -35.13 10.25 15.84
C LYS A 10 -34.13 11.12 16.63
N SER A 11 -34.46 11.54 17.86
CA SER A 11 -33.53 12.29 18.72
C SER A 11 -32.40 11.40 19.26
N ASP A 12 -32.73 10.17 19.68
CA ASP A 12 -31.76 9.26 20.31
C ASP A 12 -30.74 8.70 19.31
N ALA A 13 -31.18 8.45 18.07
CA ALA A 13 -30.29 8.03 16.97
C ALA A 13 -29.29 9.13 16.54
N ASN A 14 -29.69 10.40 16.61
CA ASN A 14 -28.84 11.54 16.26
C ASN A 14 -27.86 11.92 17.39
N PHE A 15 -28.28 11.78 18.66
CA PHE A 15 -27.42 12.01 19.82
C PHE A 15 -26.29 10.97 19.90
N SER A 16 -26.60 9.70 19.64
CA SER A 16 -25.62 8.62 19.56
C SER A 16 -24.62 8.83 18.40
N ARG A 17 -25.08 9.15 17.18
CA ARG A 17 -24.17 9.42 16.04
C ARG A 17 -23.23 10.61 16.26
N CYS A 18 -23.66 11.64 17.00
CA CYS A 18 -22.84 12.80 17.32
C CYS A 18 -21.74 12.46 18.34
N ALA A 19 -22.11 11.73 19.40
CA ALA A 19 -21.18 11.29 20.44
C ALA A 19 -20.09 10.35 19.89
N TYR A 20 -20.42 9.41 19.00
CA TYR A 20 -19.42 8.52 18.38
C TYR A 20 -18.47 9.25 17.43
N LYS A 21 -18.92 10.30 16.73
CA LYS A 21 -18.04 11.13 15.88
C LYS A 21 -17.07 12.01 16.69
N GLU A 22 -17.51 12.52 17.84
CA GLU A 22 -16.66 13.23 18.80
C GLU A 22 -15.65 12.28 19.46
N PHE A 23 -16.09 11.08 19.87
CA PHE A 23 -15.23 10.07 20.50
C PHE A 23 -14.16 9.53 19.53
N THR A 24 -14.49 9.34 18.25
CA THR A 24 -13.52 8.92 17.22
C THR A 24 -12.53 10.02 16.84
N LYS A 25 -12.96 11.29 16.82
CA LYS A 25 -12.02 12.43 16.69
C LYS A 25 -11.10 12.55 17.90
N CYS A 26 -11.61 12.31 19.10
CA CYS A 26 -10.83 12.33 20.33
C CYS A 26 -9.83 11.17 20.39
N LEU A 27 -10.24 9.94 20.02
CA LEU A 27 -9.34 8.78 19.89
C LEU A 27 -8.30 8.96 18.78
N GLN A 28 -8.67 9.53 17.63
CA GLN A 28 -7.71 9.93 16.61
C GLN A 28 -6.68 10.94 17.14
N ARG A 29 -7.08 11.84 18.04
CA ARG A 29 -6.19 12.83 18.65
C ARG A 29 -5.37 12.28 19.82
N PHE A 30 -5.88 11.28 20.54
CA PHE A 30 -5.20 10.60 21.65
C PHE A 30 -4.13 9.61 21.17
N LEU A 31 -4.34 8.97 20.02
CA LEU A 31 -3.36 8.09 19.37
C LEU A 31 -2.21 8.87 18.66
N TYR A 32 -2.20 10.20 18.72
CA TYR A 32 -1.20 11.06 18.06
C TYR A 32 0.04 11.37 18.91
N ASN A 33 0.11 10.90 20.17
CA ASN A 33 1.18 11.24 21.11
C ASN A 33 2.04 10.07 21.59
N ILE A 34 1.72 8.84 21.19
CA ILE A 34 2.59 7.70 21.46
C ILE A 34 3.62 7.66 20.33
N GLN A 35 4.89 7.53 20.68
CA GLN A 35 5.99 7.45 19.72
C GLN A 35 5.85 6.16 18.90
N ILE A 36 5.16 6.23 17.76
CA ILE A 36 4.80 5.06 16.98
C ILE A 36 6.02 4.61 16.17
N PHE A 37 6.66 3.55 16.63
CA PHE A 37 7.66 2.79 15.88
C PHE A 37 7.08 2.09 14.62
N MET A 38 5.79 2.29 14.33
CA MET A 38 5.04 1.68 13.24
C MET A 38 4.41 2.75 12.36
N ALA A 39 4.52 2.60 11.03
CA ALA A 39 3.83 3.47 10.09
C ALA A 39 2.32 3.22 10.12
N ILE A 40 1.50 4.28 10.18
CA ILE A 40 0.04 4.18 10.12
C ILE A 40 -0.44 4.39 8.69
N PHE A 41 -1.36 3.55 8.25
CA PHE A 41 -2.02 3.69 6.95
C PHE A 41 -3.51 4.03 7.09
N LYS A 42 -4.01 4.92 6.23
CA LYS A 42 -5.44 5.19 6.06
C LYS A 42 -5.77 5.45 4.59
N ALA A 43 -6.82 4.83 4.07
CA ALA A 43 -7.38 5.16 2.76
C ALA A 43 -8.09 6.53 2.82
N ILE A 44 -7.77 7.41 1.89
CA ILE A 44 -8.34 8.75 1.78
C ILE A 44 -8.58 9.12 0.32
N VAL A 45 -9.51 10.04 0.10
CA VAL A 45 -9.63 10.77 -1.18
C VAL A 45 -9.09 12.19 -1.04
N ARG A 46 -8.71 12.78 -2.16
CA ARG A 46 -8.21 14.17 -2.25
C ARG A 46 -9.17 15.03 -3.08
N THR A 47 -8.70 16.17 -3.58
CA THR A 47 -9.50 17.09 -4.40
C THR A 47 -10.07 16.40 -5.63
N LYS A 48 -11.31 16.76 -5.96
CA LYS A 48 -12.01 16.30 -7.17
C LYS A 48 -11.27 16.76 -8.43
N ARG A 49 -11.10 15.85 -9.40
CA ARG A 49 -10.56 16.19 -10.72
C ARG A 49 -11.63 16.90 -11.56
N LYS A 50 -11.21 17.64 -12.59
CA LYS A 50 -12.11 18.27 -13.58
C LYS A 50 -13.11 17.29 -14.20
N ASP A 51 -12.73 16.02 -14.33
CA ASP A 51 -13.55 14.94 -14.89
C ASP A 51 -14.68 14.46 -13.96
N GLY A 52 -14.71 14.92 -12.71
CA GLY A 52 -15.73 14.55 -11.73
C GLY A 52 -15.39 13.37 -10.82
N PHE A 53 -14.23 12.75 -11.02
CA PHE A 53 -13.75 11.62 -10.20
C PHE A 53 -12.77 12.07 -9.11
N TYR A 54 -12.76 11.31 -8.02
CA TYR A 54 -11.78 11.40 -6.94
C TYR A 54 -10.73 10.31 -7.08
N GLN A 55 -9.46 10.70 -6.99
CA GLN A 55 -8.37 9.74 -6.89
C GLN A 55 -8.25 9.25 -5.45
N VAL A 56 -8.21 7.93 -5.28
CA VAL A 56 -7.96 7.29 -3.98
C VAL A 56 -6.46 7.25 -3.72
N TYR A 57 -6.10 7.51 -2.47
CA TYR A 57 -4.74 7.44 -1.96
C TYR A 57 -4.71 6.63 -0.67
N ILE A 58 -3.63 5.90 -0.46
CA ILE A 58 -3.30 5.36 0.86
C ILE A 58 -2.35 6.37 1.51
N ARG A 59 -2.82 7.03 2.56
CA ARG A 59 -2.00 7.92 3.38
C ARG A 59 -1.15 7.06 4.31
N CYS A 60 0.16 7.23 4.24
CA CYS A 60 1.12 6.70 5.19
C CYS A 60 1.54 7.82 6.15
N VAL A 61 1.52 7.59 7.46
CA VAL A 61 2.07 8.52 8.45
C VAL A 61 3.19 7.80 9.19
N HIS A 62 4.40 8.33 9.06
CA HIS A 62 5.59 7.82 9.73
C HIS A 62 6.39 9.00 10.27
N ASN A 63 6.91 8.88 11.51
CA ASN A 63 7.64 9.95 12.17
C ASN A 63 6.93 11.33 12.11
N ARG A 64 5.61 11.34 12.37
CA ARG A 64 4.70 12.51 12.34
C ARG A 64 4.56 13.21 10.99
N LYS A 65 5.17 12.70 9.93
CA LYS A 65 5.09 13.26 8.58
C LYS A 65 4.12 12.41 7.73
N PRO A 66 3.22 13.03 6.96
CA PRO A 66 2.34 12.30 6.04
C PRO A 66 3.01 12.08 4.67
N GLY A 67 2.77 10.91 4.10
CA GLY A 67 3.09 10.52 2.73
C GLY A 67 1.86 9.92 2.07
N TYR A 68 1.86 9.90 0.74
CA TYR A 68 0.70 9.48 -0.04
C TYR A 68 1.14 8.51 -1.13
N ILE A 69 0.51 7.35 -1.14
CA ILE A 69 0.67 6.33 -2.17
C ILE A 69 -0.56 6.41 -3.06
N LYS A 70 -0.37 6.64 -4.35
CA LYS A 70 -1.46 6.69 -5.33
C LYS A 70 -1.93 5.26 -5.61
N THR A 71 -3.24 5.05 -5.67
CA THR A 71 -3.82 3.78 -6.12
C THR A 71 -4.52 3.96 -7.46
N ASP A 72 -4.85 2.87 -8.14
CA ASP A 72 -5.55 2.92 -9.43
C ASP A 72 -7.05 3.15 -9.29
N LYS A 73 -7.57 3.18 -8.06
CA LYS A 73 -9.01 3.30 -7.80
C LYS A 73 -9.45 4.75 -7.90
N LEU A 74 -10.59 4.92 -8.57
CA LEU A 74 -11.30 6.17 -8.73
C LEU A 74 -12.68 6.02 -8.11
N VAL A 75 -13.15 7.09 -7.46
CA VAL A 75 -14.41 7.11 -6.72
C VAL A 75 -15.24 8.31 -7.19
N THR A 76 -16.56 8.17 -7.21
CA THR A 76 -17.51 9.23 -7.55
C THR A 76 -18.13 9.84 -6.29
N ASP A 77 -18.83 10.97 -6.40
CA ASP A 77 -19.47 11.61 -5.23
C ASP A 77 -20.49 10.67 -4.53
N LYS A 78 -21.11 9.73 -5.27
CA LYS A 78 -22.10 8.78 -4.72
C LYS A 78 -21.48 7.72 -3.79
N GLN A 79 -20.19 7.46 -3.96
CA GLN A 79 -19.43 6.45 -3.23
C GLN A 79 -18.65 7.04 -2.05
N LEU A 80 -18.90 8.32 -1.74
CA LEU A 80 -18.29 9.04 -0.63
C LEU A 80 -19.33 9.39 0.41
N ASP A 81 -18.96 9.27 1.68
CA ASP A 81 -19.75 9.82 2.77
C ASP A 81 -19.60 11.35 2.80
N ARG A 82 -20.51 12.04 3.51
CA ARG A 82 -20.46 13.49 3.77
C ARG A 82 -19.17 13.92 4.48
N ASN A 83 -18.50 13.01 5.18
CA ASN A 83 -17.22 13.26 5.83
C ASN A 83 -16.01 13.12 4.87
N GLY A 84 -16.24 12.66 3.63
CA GLY A 84 -15.19 12.38 2.65
C GLY A 84 -14.47 11.05 2.87
N ASP A 85 -15.03 10.14 3.68
CA ASP A 85 -14.57 8.75 3.76
C ASP A 85 -15.18 7.92 2.61
N ILE A 86 -14.50 6.84 2.22
CA ILE A 86 -14.92 5.96 1.12
C ILE A 86 -15.96 4.98 1.67
N ASP A 87 -17.15 4.97 1.09
CA ASP A 87 -18.25 4.07 1.49
C ASP A 87 -18.34 2.83 0.58
N ASP A 88 -17.75 2.89 -0.61
CA ASP A 88 -17.76 1.77 -1.56
C ASP A 88 -17.05 0.52 -0.99
N PRO A 89 -17.76 -0.61 -0.80
CA PRO A 89 -17.20 -1.82 -0.22
C PRO A 89 -16.06 -2.41 -1.06
N PHE A 90 -16.12 -2.34 -2.39
CA PHE A 90 -15.08 -2.91 -3.25
C PHE A 90 -13.76 -2.13 -3.17
N VAL A 91 -13.86 -0.81 -3.08
CA VAL A 91 -12.70 0.06 -2.92
C VAL A 91 -12.10 -0.10 -1.53
N ASN A 92 -12.95 -0.25 -0.50
CA ASN A 92 -12.51 -0.49 0.87
C ASN A 92 -11.80 -1.84 1.03
N GLU A 93 -12.34 -2.91 0.44
CA GLU A 93 -11.70 -4.22 0.43
C GLU A 93 -10.31 -4.15 -0.23
N TYR A 94 -10.22 -3.52 -1.42
CA TYR A 94 -8.96 -3.32 -2.12
C TYR A 94 -7.96 -2.54 -1.26
N CYS A 95 -8.39 -1.44 -0.65
CA CYS A 95 -7.51 -0.63 0.20
C CYS A 95 -7.07 -1.39 1.45
N ALA A 96 -7.97 -2.13 2.10
CA ALA A 96 -7.67 -2.93 3.28
C ALA A 96 -6.63 -4.02 2.96
N ARG A 97 -6.80 -4.72 1.84
CA ARG A 97 -5.84 -5.74 1.39
C ARG A 97 -4.45 -5.15 1.13
N ARG A 98 -4.37 -3.99 0.46
CA ARG A 98 -3.10 -3.31 0.20
C ARG A 98 -2.44 -2.79 1.48
N ILE A 99 -3.23 -2.27 2.43
CA ILE A 99 -2.73 -1.84 3.74
C ILE A 99 -2.15 -3.03 4.52
N LEU A 100 -2.80 -4.19 4.48
CA LEU A 100 -2.31 -5.41 5.13
C LEU A 100 -0.95 -5.83 4.56
N GLU A 101 -0.82 -5.83 3.23
CA GLU A 101 0.42 -6.15 2.53
C GLU A 101 1.56 -5.18 2.90
N PHE A 102 1.30 -3.88 2.85
CA PHE A 102 2.27 -2.85 3.26
C PHE A 102 2.71 -3.04 4.72
N THR A 103 1.77 -3.37 5.61
CA THR A 103 2.07 -3.59 7.02
C THR A 103 2.96 -4.83 7.20
N GLN A 104 2.65 -5.93 6.53
CA GLN A 104 3.47 -7.14 6.57
C GLN A 104 4.89 -6.89 6.04
N ARG A 105 5.03 -6.10 4.97
CA ARG A 105 6.35 -5.77 4.39
C ARG A 105 7.16 -4.87 5.30
N LEU A 106 6.56 -3.84 5.88
CA LEU A 106 7.25 -2.96 6.82
C LEU A 106 7.65 -3.67 8.10
N ASN A 107 6.85 -4.62 8.59
CA ASN A 107 7.19 -5.41 9.78
C ASN A 107 8.47 -6.27 9.59
N ARG A 108 8.87 -6.56 8.35
CA ARG A 108 10.12 -7.31 8.06
C ARG A 108 11.38 -6.43 8.10
N LYS A 109 11.24 -5.11 8.26
CA LYS A 109 12.35 -4.14 8.20
C LYS A 109 12.36 -3.24 9.43
N GLU A 110 13.55 -2.82 9.83
CA GLU A 110 13.70 -1.81 10.88
C GLU A 110 13.50 -0.40 10.29
N ILE A 111 12.30 0.15 10.47
CA ILE A 111 11.89 1.42 9.85
C ILE A 111 12.16 2.66 10.72
N GLY A 112 12.66 2.52 11.95
CA GLY A 112 12.68 3.61 12.94
C GLY A 112 13.41 4.88 12.48
N LYS A 113 14.47 4.75 11.67
CA LYS A 113 15.26 5.88 11.16
C LYS A 113 14.82 6.37 9.78
N TRP A 114 13.80 5.75 9.18
CA TRP A 114 13.44 6.05 7.80
C TRP A 114 12.67 7.36 7.71
N THR A 115 12.83 8.02 6.58
CA THR A 115 11.95 9.11 6.17
C THR A 115 10.68 8.56 5.55
N VAL A 116 9.58 9.30 5.62
CA VAL A 116 8.33 8.91 4.96
C VAL A 116 8.52 8.67 3.47
N LYS A 117 9.39 9.44 2.83
CA LYS A 117 9.71 9.26 1.41
C LYS A 117 10.34 7.89 1.15
N GLN A 118 11.33 7.49 1.94
CA GLN A 118 11.94 6.16 1.84
C GLN A 118 10.94 5.04 2.06
N VAL A 119 10.00 5.21 3.00
CA VAL A 119 8.91 4.26 3.22
C VAL A 119 8.01 4.17 1.98
N VAL A 120 7.59 5.31 1.43
CA VAL A 120 6.74 5.35 0.22
C VAL A 120 7.46 4.74 -0.98
N ASP A 121 8.73 5.08 -1.19
CA ASP A 121 9.54 4.55 -2.30
C ASP A 121 9.69 3.03 -2.15
N PHE A 122 10.00 2.53 -0.95
CA PHE A 122 10.09 1.08 -0.67
C PHE A 122 8.77 0.34 -0.92
N LEU A 123 7.64 0.97 -0.59
CA LEU A 123 6.32 0.42 -0.87
C LEU A 123 5.94 0.53 -2.35
N ALA A 124 6.47 1.51 -3.08
CA ALA A 124 6.27 1.66 -4.52
C ALA A 124 7.13 0.68 -5.35
N MET A 125 8.27 0.22 -4.84
CA MET A 125 9.11 -0.78 -5.51
C MET A 125 8.52 -2.21 -5.51
N GLU A 126 7.22 -2.38 -5.25
CA GLU A 126 6.55 -3.70 -5.22
C GLU A 126 6.57 -4.46 -6.55
N ASP A 127 6.77 -3.78 -7.67
CA ASP A 127 6.70 -4.41 -8.99
C ASP A 127 8.07 -4.67 -9.64
N GLU A 128 9.17 -4.26 -9.00
CA GLU A 128 10.53 -4.65 -9.44
C GLU A 128 11.08 -5.72 -8.50
N ASP A 129 10.44 -6.90 -8.52
CA ASP A 129 11.18 -8.10 -8.18
C ASP A 129 12.41 -8.16 -9.08
N LEU A 130 13.59 -8.12 -8.44
CA LEU A 130 14.84 -8.21 -9.16
C LEU A 130 14.83 -9.56 -9.91
N CYS A 131 14.94 -9.50 -11.23
CA CYS A 131 14.96 -10.69 -12.07
C CYS A 131 16.34 -11.33 -11.95
N PHE A 132 16.42 -12.51 -11.34
CA PHE A 132 17.67 -13.27 -11.24
C PHE A 132 18.21 -13.59 -12.62
N SER A 133 17.34 -14.01 -13.55
CA SER A 133 17.73 -14.32 -14.93
C SER A 133 18.40 -13.13 -15.63
N ASP A 134 17.86 -11.92 -15.48
CA ASP A 134 18.43 -10.73 -16.14
C ASP A 134 19.78 -10.34 -15.52
N TYR A 135 19.89 -10.42 -14.20
CA TYR A 135 21.17 -10.22 -13.51
C TYR A 135 22.23 -11.26 -13.92
N ALA A 136 21.83 -12.54 -14.03
CA ALA A 136 22.72 -13.63 -14.40
C ALA A 136 23.25 -13.47 -15.83
N ARG A 137 22.40 -13.08 -16.80
CA ARG A 137 22.81 -12.75 -18.17
C ARG A 137 23.84 -11.63 -18.20
N LEU A 138 23.57 -10.52 -17.50
CA LEU A 138 24.51 -9.41 -17.36
C LEU A 138 25.84 -9.84 -16.73
N HIS A 139 25.82 -10.77 -15.77
CA HIS A 139 27.03 -11.31 -15.16
C HIS A 139 27.83 -12.21 -16.12
N ILE A 140 27.15 -13.03 -16.93
CA ILE A 140 27.76 -13.86 -17.98
C ILE A 140 28.42 -12.99 -19.05
N ASP A 141 27.76 -11.92 -19.48
CA ASP A 141 28.31 -10.98 -20.46
C ASP A 141 29.58 -10.31 -19.93
N ARG A 142 29.55 -9.82 -18.68
CA ARG A 142 30.77 -9.27 -18.03
C ARG A 142 31.89 -10.30 -17.89
N MET A 143 31.59 -11.58 -17.69
CA MET A 143 32.60 -12.64 -17.67
C MET A 143 33.21 -12.84 -19.07
N ARG A 144 32.38 -12.79 -20.12
CA ARG A 144 32.83 -12.89 -21.51
C ARG A 144 33.74 -11.72 -21.87
N ASP A 145 33.39 -10.49 -21.48
CA ASP A 145 34.19 -9.29 -21.71
C ASP A 145 35.56 -9.33 -21.02
N ARG A 146 35.64 -9.98 -19.84
CA ARG A 146 36.90 -10.23 -19.12
C ARG A 146 37.76 -11.35 -19.74
N GLY A 147 37.32 -11.94 -20.86
CA GLY A 147 38.01 -13.05 -21.54
C GLY A 147 37.75 -14.43 -20.91
N GLN A 148 36.82 -14.55 -19.94
CA GLN A 148 36.52 -15.82 -19.26
C GLN A 148 35.48 -16.65 -20.01
N VAL A 149 35.69 -16.86 -21.32
CA VAL A 149 34.68 -17.42 -22.24
C VAL A 149 34.22 -18.82 -21.84
N ARG A 150 35.14 -19.69 -21.38
CA ARG A 150 34.80 -21.06 -20.96
C ARG A 150 33.90 -21.07 -19.72
N ASN A 151 34.20 -20.23 -18.73
CA ASN A 151 33.41 -20.13 -17.51
C ASN A 151 32.04 -19.50 -17.82
N ALA A 152 32.01 -18.44 -18.62
CA ALA A 152 30.76 -17.79 -19.05
C ALA A 152 29.79 -18.82 -19.69
N ARG A 153 30.29 -19.70 -20.55
CA ARG A 153 29.48 -20.77 -21.16
C ARG A 153 28.92 -21.77 -20.16
N ASN A 154 29.68 -22.12 -19.12
CA ASN A 154 29.19 -23.02 -18.06
C ASN A 154 28.05 -22.36 -17.26
N TYR A 155 28.18 -21.07 -16.93
CA TYR A 155 27.13 -20.32 -16.24
C TYR A 155 25.89 -20.11 -17.11
N GLU A 156 26.07 -19.92 -18.40
CA GLU A 156 24.97 -19.85 -19.37
C GLU A 156 24.15 -21.14 -19.40
N LEU A 157 24.82 -22.30 -19.45
CA LEU A 157 24.14 -23.60 -19.36
C LEU A 157 23.43 -23.80 -18.02
N ALA A 158 24.08 -23.44 -16.91
CA ALA A 158 23.48 -23.54 -15.58
C ALA A 158 22.21 -22.69 -15.47
N LEU A 159 22.22 -21.47 -16.01
CA LEU A 159 21.05 -20.60 -16.05
C LEU A 159 19.92 -21.21 -16.88
N GLN A 160 20.22 -21.78 -18.05
CA GLN A 160 19.21 -22.44 -18.88
C GLN A 160 18.59 -23.66 -18.18
N HIS A 161 19.38 -24.44 -17.43
CA HIS A 161 18.84 -25.55 -16.64
C HIS A 161 17.93 -25.06 -15.52
N LEU A 162 18.29 -23.97 -14.85
CA LEU A 162 17.47 -23.34 -13.82
C LEU A 162 16.15 -22.82 -14.38
N GLU A 163 16.18 -22.13 -15.53
CA GLU A 163 14.97 -21.63 -16.21
C GLU A 163 14.05 -22.78 -16.65
N ARG A 164 14.61 -23.87 -17.18
CA ARG A 164 13.84 -25.08 -17.52
C ARG A 164 13.22 -25.74 -16.29
N TYR A 165 13.96 -25.81 -15.18
CA TYR A 165 13.46 -26.36 -13.92
C TYR A 165 12.33 -25.53 -13.33
N ALA A 166 12.50 -24.19 -13.32
CA ALA A 166 11.47 -23.26 -12.85
C ALA A 166 10.26 -23.17 -13.79
N GLY A 167 10.35 -23.71 -15.01
CA GLY A 167 9.29 -23.63 -16.03
C GLY A 167 9.06 -22.21 -16.55
N THR A 168 9.98 -21.27 -16.30
CA THR A 168 9.87 -19.88 -16.71
C THR A 168 11.22 -19.35 -17.18
N THR A 169 11.23 -18.45 -18.16
CA THR A 169 12.45 -17.81 -18.69
C THR A 169 12.88 -16.58 -17.89
N ARG A 170 12.13 -16.25 -16.84
CA ARG A 170 12.35 -15.13 -15.93
C ARG A 170 12.19 -15.61 -14.49
N VAL A 171 13.29 -16.10 -13.93
CA VAL A 171 13.34 -16.50 -12.53
C VAL A 171 13.52 -15.24 -11.69
N MET A 172 12.64 -15.04 -10.72
CA MET A 172 12.69 -13.90 -9.80
C MET A 172 13.53 -14.27 -8.57
N PHE A 173 14.23 -13.30 -7.97
CA PHE A 173 14.96 -13.54 -6.71
C PHE A 173 14.05 -14.00 -5.56
N ALA A 174 12.77 -13.67 -5.59
CA ALA A 174 11.80 -14.14 -4.60
C ALA A 174 11.49 -15.65 -4.68
N GLN A 175 11.84 -16.30 -5.79
CA GLN A 175 11.57 -17.72 -6.04
C GLN A 175 12.75 -18.64 -5.71
N LEU A 176 13.91 -18.06 -5.37
CA LEU A 176 15.17 -18.73 -5.03
C LEU A 176 15.40 -18.69 -3.51
#